data_AF-A0A5R1P227-F1
#
_entry.id   AF-A0A5R1P227-F1
#
_cell.length_a   1.000
_cell.length_b   1.000
_cell.length_c   1.000
_cell.angle_alpha   90.00
_cell.angle_beta   90.00
_cell.angle_gamma   90.00
#
_symmetry.space_group_name_H-M   'P 1'
#
loop_
_entity.id
_entity.type
_entity.pdbx_description
1 polymer ?
#
loop_
_entity_poly.entity_id
_entity_poly.type
_entity_poly.pdbx_seq_one_letter_code
_entity_poly.pdbx_strand_id
1 'polypeptide(L)'
;MTTQAFGVGVQVVVHLDRTRFPDSLIDDPIGVIVAPGESEGSGLYAPTVQREKFWVVAFEEPFVGLDGSGPHDSARIPQSFLEAAPEA
;
A
#
# COMPACT_ATOMS: atom_id res chain seq x y z
N MET A 1 -14.65 -13.95 7.74
CA MET A 1 -13.80 -13.04 6.94
C MET A 1 -14.26 -11.64 7.21
N THR A 2 -13.60 -10.96 8.17
CA THR A 2 -13.79 -9.53 8.39
C THR A 2 -13.20 -8.82 7.17
N THR A 3 -14.06 -8.29 6.29
CA THR A 3 -13.62 -7.36 5.25
C THR A 3 -13.16 -6.11 5.98
N GLN A 4 -11.85 -5.98 6.19
CA GLN A 4 -11.30 -4.75 6.72
C GLN A 4 -11.66 -3.61 5.75
N ALA A 5 -12.33 -2.57 6.26
CA ALA A 5 -12.79 -1.46 5.43
C ALA A 5 -11.58 -0.56 5.09
N PHE A 6 -11.18 -0.52 3.82
CA PHE A 6 -10.20 0.43 3.32
C PHE A 6 -10.89 1.73 2.89
N GLY A 7 -10.32 2.88 3.26
CA GLY A 7 -10.84 4.19 2.92
C GLY A 7 -9.96 5.32 3.44
N VAL A 8 -10.22 6.56 3.00
CA VAL A 8 -9.48 7.73 3.48
C VAL A 8 -9.66 7.86 5.00
N GLY A 9 -8.55 8.09 5.71
CA GLY A 9 -8.49 8.16 7.18
C GLY A 9 -8.22 6.83 7.86
N VAL A 10 -8.18 5.71 7.13
CA VAL A 10 -7.85 4.39 7.71
C VAL A 10 -6.34 4.27 7.88
N GLN A 11 -5.92 3.90 9.09
CA GLN A 11 -4.54 3.53 9.38
C GLN A 11 -4.25 2.14 8.83
N VAL A 12 -3.09 1.99 8.20
CA VAL A 12 -2.67 0.76 7.53
C VAL A 12 -1.20 0.45 7.85
N VAL A 13 -0.91 -0.84 7.94
CA VAL A 13 0.46 -1.37 7.84
C VAL A 13 0.74 -1.69 6.37
N VAL A 14 1.89 -1.26 5.88
CA VAL A 14 2.35 -1.53 4.51
C VAL A 14 3.35 -2.68 4.55
N HIS A 15 2.97 -3.83 4.01
CA HIS A 15 3.88 -4.96 3.90
C HIS A 15 4.88 -4.73 2.78
N LEU A 16 6.16 -4.78 3.12
CA LEU A 16 7.22 -4.69 2.13
C LEU A 16 7.37 -6.02 1.38
N ASP A 17 7.63 -5.97 0.07
CA ASP A 17 7.87 -7.15 -0.73
C ASP A 17 9.24 -7.79 -0.43
N ARG A 18 9.28 -8.56 0.66
CA ARG A 18 10.45 -9.32 1.10
C ARG A 18 10.76 -10.51 0.18
N THR A 19 9.90 -10.86 -0.78
CA THR A 19 10.25 -11.91 -1.77
C THR A 19 11.37 -11.44 -2.69
N ARG A 20 11.42 -10.12 -2.95
CA ARG A 20 12.45 -9.48 -3.76
C ARG A 20 13.70 -9.10 -2.96
N PHE A 21 13.56 -8.92 -1.64
CA PHE A 21 14.64 -8.55 -0.72
C PHE A 21 14.55 -9.35 0.60
N PRO A 22 14.93 -10.64 0.57
CA PRO A 22 14.70 -11.56 1.70
C PRO A 22 15.53 -11.25 2.95
N ASP A 23 16.70 -10.63 2.78
CA ASP A 23 17.60 -10.26 3.88
C ASP A 23 17.30 -8.87 4.48
N SER A 24 16.23 -8.21 4.05
CA SER A 24 15.87 -6.89 4.58
C SER A 24 15.37 -6.98 6.02
N LEU A 25 16.02 -6.24 6.91
CA LEU A 25 15.64 -6.07 8.32
C LEU A 25 14.77 -4.83 8.55
N ILE A 26 14.28 -4.20 7.47
CA ILE A 26 13.45 -3.00 7.56
C ILE A 26 12.03 -3.40 8.02
N ASP A 27 11.55 -2.70 9.04
CA ASP A 27 10.19 -2.85 9.55
C ASP A 27 9.15 -2.38 8.52
N ASP A 28 7.96 -2.99 8.57
CA ASP A 28 6.84 -2.59 7.71
C ASP A 28 6.35 -1.20 8.13
N PRO A 29 6.34 -0.19 7.23
CA PRO A 29 5.96 1.16 7.62
C PRO A 29 4.46 1.27 7.88
N ILE A 30 4.10 2.19 8.77
CA ILE A 30 2.73 2.50 9.15
C ILE A 30 2.34 3.86 8.56
N GLY A 31 1.09 3.99 8.14
CA GLY A 31 0.58 5.23 7.60
C GLY A 31 -0.94 5.30 7.56
N VAL A 32 -1.45 6.39 7.00
CA VAL A 32 -2.88 6.64 6.84
C VAL A 32 -3.21 6.80 5.36
N ILE A 33 -4.29 6.19 4.90
CA ILE A 33 -4.81 6.41 3.56
C ILE A 33 -5.29 7.85 3.43
N VAL A 34 -4.69 8.63 2.55
CA VAL A 34 -5.04 10.05 2.32
C VAL A 34 -5.82 10.25 1.02
N ALA A 35 -5.73 9.30 0.08
CA ALA A 35 -6.51 9.33 -1.16
C ALA A 35 -6.63 7.91 -1.77
N PRO A 36 -7.68 7.64 -2.57
CA PRO A 36 -7.64 6.53 -3.50
C PRO A 36 -6.56 6.78 -4.55
N GLY A 37 -5.76 5.77 -4.87
CA GLY A 37 -4.93 5.78 -6.08
C GLY A 37 -5.82 5.59 -7.31
N GLU A 38 -5.42 6.14 -8.46
CA GLU A 38 -6.13 5.88 -9.72
C GLU A 38 -6.34 4.36 -9.92
N SER A 39 -7.53 3.99 -10.38
CA SER A 39 -7.81 2.60 -10.76
C SER A 39 -7.08 2.31 -12.07
N GLU A 40 -5.94 1.62 -12.03
CA GLU A 40 -5.29 1.16 -13.26
C GLU A 40 -6.06 -0.02 -13.82
N GLY A 41 -7.04 0.29 -14.67
CA GLY A 41 -7.69 -0.63 -15.58
C GLY A 41 -7.41 -0.19 -17.01
N SER A 42 -6.17 -0.35 -17.47
CA SER A 42 -5.84 -0.03 -18.86
C SER A 42 -6.25 -1.18 -19.78
N GLY A 43 -7.17 -0.90 -20.70
CA GLY A 43 -7.38 -1.71 -21.90
C GLY A 43 -8.83 -2.09 -22.19
N LEU A 44 -9.44 -1.40 -23.15
CA LEU A 44 -10.71 -1.74 -23.80
C LEU A 44 -10.74 -3.11 -24.53
N TYR A 45 -9.74 -3.99 -24.34
CA TYR A 45 -9.57 -5.22 -25.14
C TYR A 45 -8.94 -6.43 -24.42
N ALA A 46 -8.93 -6.50 -23.08
CA ALA A 46 -8.45 -7.69 -22.36
C ALA A 46 -9.45 -8.15 -21.27
N PRO A 47 -10.06 -9.35 -21.36
CA PRO A 47 -11.12 -9.77 -20.44
C PRO A 47 -10.71 -10.13 -18.99
N THR A 48 -9.46 -9.91 -18.55
CA THR A 48 -8.96 -10.64 -17.37
C THR A 48 -7.95 -9.93 -16.48
N VAL A 49 -7.75 -8.62 -16.62
CA VAL A 49 -6.91 -7.91 -15.64
C VAL A 49 -7.76 -7.70 -14.38
N GLN A 50 -7.45 -8.45 -13.31
CA GLN A 50 -8.06 -8.22 -12.01
C GLN A 50 -7.84 -6.75 -11.64
N ARG A 51 -8.95 -6.00 -11.47
CA ARG A 51 -8.90 -4.60 -11.06
C ARG A 51 -8.47 -4.55 -9.60
N GLU A 52 -7.17 -4.49 -9.37
CA GLU A 52 -6.62 -4.19 -8.05
C GLU A 52 -6.84 -2.72 -7.73
N LYS A 53 -7.28 -2.43 -6.49
CA LYS A 53 -7.40 -1.06 -6.00
C LYS A 53 -6.04 -0.59 -5.48
N PHE A 54 -5.73 0.67 -5.76
CA PHE A 54 -4.57 1.35 -5.23
C PHE A 54 -5.00 2.43 -4.23
N TRP A 55 -4.14 2.71 -3.27
CA TRP A 55 -4.34 3.71 -2.23
C TRP A 55 -3.09 4.56 -2.09
N VAL A 56 -3.25 5.86 -1.85
CA VAL A 56 -2.14 6.73 -1.45
C VAL A 56 -2.08 6.74 0.07
N VAL A 57 -0.95 6.27 0.61
CA VAL A 57 -0.69 6.20 2.05
C VAL A 57 0.34 7.27 2.39
N ALA A 58 0.01 8.15 3.33
CA ALA A 58 0.98 9.04 3.96
C ALA A 58 1.57 8.34 5.18
N PHE A 59 2.89 8.28 5.25
CA PHE A 59 3.58 7.56 6.31
C PHE A 59 3.66 8.38 7.60
N GLU A 60 3.65 7.72 8.75
CA GLU A 60 3.85 8.38 10.05
C GLU A 60 5.26 8.96 10.18
N GLU A 61 6.25 8.28 9.59
CA GLU A 61 7.64 8.72 9.46
C GLU A 61 8.10 8.59 8.00
N PRO A 62 8.93 9.51 7.47
CA PRO A 62 9.43 9.41 6.10
C PRO A 62 10.17 8.09 5.85
N PHE A 63 9.71 7.33 4.85
CA PHE A 63 10.16 5.96 4.62
C PHE A 63 11.17 5.87 3.47
N VAL A 64 12.26 5.12 3.67
CA VAL A 64 13.20 4.76 2.60
C VAL A 64 12.87 3.36 2.09
N GLY A 65 12.58 3.27 0.80
CA GLY A 65 12.26 2.03 0.12
C GLY A 65 13.38 1.00 0.17
N LEU A 66 13.02 -0.28 -0.03
CA LEU A 66 13.98 -1.39 -0.06
C LEU A 66 15.03 -1.26 -1.18
N ASP A 67 14.70 -0.50 -2.23
CA ASP A 67 15.59 -0.14 -3.33
C ASP A 67 16.51 1.05 -3.01
N GLY A 68 16.42 1.60 -1.80
CA GLY A 68 17.16 2.78 -1.36
C GLY A 68 16.53 4.11 -1.80
N SER A 69 15.36 4.09 -2.45
CA SER A 69 14.65 5.29 -2.88
C SER A 69 13.99 6.01 -1.70
N GLY A 70 13.99 7.34 -1.68
CA GLY A 70 13.33 8.15 -0.66
C GLY A 70 14.24 9.22 -0.04
N PRO A 71 13.92 9.72 1.17
CA PRO A 71 12.76 9.37 1.98
C PRO A 71 11.44 9.84 1.35
N HIS A 72 10.39 9.03 1.49
CA HIS A 72 9.06 9.32 0.97
C HIS A 72 8.12 9.64 2.12
N ASP A 73 7.42 10.78 2.05
CA ASP A 73 6.33 11.10 2.97
C ASP A 73 5.02 10.36 2.62
N SER A 74 4.90 9.88 1.37
CA SER A 74 3.75 9.11 0.92
C SER A 74 4.09 8.20 -0.27
N ALA A 75 3.30 7.14 -0.47
CA ALA A 75 3.41 6.26 -1.62
C ALA A 75 2.05 5.78 -2.11
N ARG A 76 1.98 5.42 -3.40
CA ARG A 76 0.82 4.74 -4.00
C ARG A 76 1.04 3.23 -3.92
N ILE A 77 0.14 2.53 -3.23
CA ILE A 77 0.32 1.15 -2.79
C ILE A 77 -0.89 0.31 -3.21
N PRO A 78 -0.69 -0.91 -3.76
CA PRO A 78 -1.78 -1.82 -4.06
C PRO A 78 -2.41 -2.33 -2.76
N GLN A 79 -3.74 -2.50 -2.74
CA GLN A 79 -4.45 -2.96 -1.55
C GLN A 79 -3.93 -4.30 -1.02
N SER A 80 -3.39 -5.18 -1.89
CA SER A 80 -2.84 -6.48 -1.46
C SER A 80 -1.61 -6.38 -0.54
N PHE A 81 -0.96 -5.22 -0.49
CA PHE A 81 0.16 -4.93 0.42
C PHE A 81 -0.27 -4.17 1.67
N LEU A 82 -1.57 -3.93 1.85
CA LEU A 82 -2.10 -3.19 2.99
C LEU A 82 -2.85 -4.11 3.95
N GLU A 83 -2.54 -3.97 5.23
CA GLU A 83 -3.36 -4.48 6.31
C GLU A 83 -3.97 -3.28 7.05
N ALA A 84 -5.29 -3.20 7.15
CA ALA A 84 -5.91 -2.15 7.95
C ALA A 84 -5.66 -2.41 9.44
N ALA A 85 -5.45 -1.34 10.20
CA ALA A 85 -5.45 -1.45 11.65
C ALA A 85 -6.88 -1.78 12.12
N PRO A 86 -7.05 -2.63 13.16
CA PRO A 86 -8.36 -2.89 13.74
C PRO A 86 -8.96 -1.59 14.27
N GLU A 87 -10.25 -1.37 13.99
CA GLU A 87 -11.01 -0.29 14.63
C GLU A 87 -11.07 -0.56 16.16
N ALA A 88 -10.58 0.39 16.95
CA ALA A 88 -10.52 0.31 18.41
C ALA A 88 -11.90 0.40 19.07
#